data_AF-A0AAX2FJL7-F1
#
_entry.id   AF-A0AAX2FJL7-F1
#
_cell.length_a   1.000
_cell.length_b   1.000
_cell.length_c   1.000
_cell.angle_alpha   90.00
_cell.angle_beta   90.00
_cell.angle_gamma   90.00
#
_symmetry.space_group_name_H-M   'P 1'
#
loop_
_entity.id
_entity.type
_entity.pdbx_description
1 polymer ?
#
loop_
_entity_poly.entity_id
_entity_poly.type
_entity_poly.pdbx_seq_one_letter_code
_entity_poly.pdbx_strand_id
1 'polypeptide(L)'
;MKNSNTFELPSIVYAEASVHSIGGESVFTTSKNITSETVENFYSEKNKIKKAVKKLKENGFQVLTIGETSISIAAPPTIFEEVFHTNIVTKEREVQGITGKTSTTIIDSTNSKMLGLIDTKNSDLADVLEGVAINEKAFLHSTSTSTTLERLETPGRVSPDPPKKITII
;
A
#
# COMPACT_ATOMS: atom_id res chain seq x y z
N MET A 1 4.49 5.08 38.05
CA MET A 1 3.42 5.46 37.10
C MET A 1 3.73 4.79 35.77
N LYS A 2 2.92 3.83 35.33
CA LYS A 2 3.04 3.24 33.98
C LYS A 2 2.31 4.17 33.02
N ASN A 3 3.03 4.88 32.15
CA ASN A 3 2.43 5.46 30.96
C ASN A 3 2.15 4.30 29.99
N SER A 4 1.00 3.66 30.14
CA SER A 4 0.49 2.74 29.13
C SER A 4 -0.06 3.57 27.97
N ASN A 5 0.82 4.02 27.06
CA ASN A 5 0.38 4.42 25.73
C ASN A 5 -0.08 3.15 25.00
N THR A 6 -1.25 2.63 25.38
CA THR A 6 -2.00 1.72 24.53
C THR A 6 -2.48 2.55 23.36
N PHE A 7 -1.78 2.47 22.23
CA PHE A 7 -2.29 3.01 20.97
C PHE A 7 -3.56 2.22 20.63
N GLU A 8 -4.71 2.85 20.88
CA GLU A 8 -6.00 2.30 20.47
C GLU A 8 -6.06 2.24 18.95
N LEU A 9 -6.58 1.13 18.43
CA LEU A 9 -6.81 0.95 17.02
C LEU A 9 -7.84 1.96 16.51
N PRO A 10 -7.72 2.44 15.26
CA PRO A 10 -8.76 3.28 14.69
C PRO A 10 -10.07 2.50 14.57
N SER A 11 -11.19 3.23 14.62
CA SER A 11 -12.52 2.63 14.43
C SER A 11 -12.71 2.05 13.03
N ILE A 12 -11.95 2.53 12.04
CA ILE A 12 -11.95 2.04 10.66
C ILE A 12 -10.50 1.87 10.19
N VAL A 13 -10.22 0.70 9.62
CA VAL A 13 -8.96 0.38 8.92
C VAL A 13 -9.21 0.46 7.42
N TYR A 14 -8.27 1.08 6.72
CA TYR A 14 -8.25 1.17 5.26
C TYR A 14 -7.17 0.26 4.71
N ALA A 15 -7.45 -0.43 3.61
CA ALA A 15 -6.52 -1.38 3.02
C ALA A 15 -6.73 -1.54 1.51
N GLU A 16 -5.73 -2.10 0.83
CA GLU A 16 -5.80 -2.57 -0.55
C GLU A 16 -5.83 -4.09 -0.58
N ALA A 17 -6.91 -4.67 -1.11
CA ALA A 17 -7.07 -6.10 -1.28
C ALA A 17 -6.62 -6.51 -2.68
N SER A 18 -5.49 -7.21 -2.81
CA SER A 18 -5.01 -7.72 -4.09
C SER A 18 -5.82 -8.95 -4.51
N VAL A 19 -6.39 -8.86 -5.71
CA VAL A 19 -7.17 -9.95 -6.32
C VAL A 19 -6.18 -10.88 -7.03
N HIS A 20 -6.48 -12.18 -7.06
CA HIS A 20 -5.62 -13.17 -7.72
C HIS A 20 -5.30 -12.76 -9.15
N SER A 21 -4.02 -12.51 -9.39
CA SER A 21 -3.51 -12.09 -10.68
C SER A 21 -3.61 -13.19 -11.75
N ILE A 22 -3.60 -12.78 -13.01
CA ILE A 22 -3.58 -13.68 -14.17
C ILE A 22 -2.30 -14.52 -14.17
N GLY A 23 -1.17 -13.92 -13.79
CA GLY A 23 0.14 -14.55 -13.72
C GLY A 23 0.34 -15.45 -12.50
N GLY A 24 -0.62 -15.49 -11.56
CA GLY A 24 -0.56 -16.33 -10.36
C GLY A 24 0.46 -15.88 -9.31
N GLU A 25 0.99 -14.66 -9.44
CA GLU A 25 1.93 -14.06 -8.50
C GLU A 25 1.42 -12.71 -8.02
N SER A 26 1.54 -12.45 -6.72
CA SER A 26 1.00 -11.22 -6.14
C SER A 26 1.89 -10.01 -6.35
N VAL A 27 1.27 -8.87 -6.64
CA VAL A 27 1.94 -7.56 -6.71
C VAL A 27 2.57 -7.16 -5.37
N PHE A 28 2.06 -7.67 -4.24
CA PHE A 28 2.58 -7.36 -2.90
C PHE A 28 3.83 -8.16 -2.54
N THR A 29 3.99 -9.37 -3.08
CA THR A 29 5.05 -10.30 -2.66
C THR A 29 6.03 -10.64 -3.78
N THR A 30 5.80 -10.16 -5.00
CA THR A 30 6.71 -10.43 -6.12
C THR A 30 8.09 -9.86 -5.87
N SER A 31 9.12 -10.65 -6.18
CA SER A 31 10.50 -10.18 -6.22
C SER A 31 10.97 -9.83 -7.63
N LYS A 32 10.07 -9.94 -8.63
CA LYS A 32 10.38 -9.66 -10.03
C LYS A 32 10.17 -8.18 -10.32
N ASN A 33 10.98 -7.61 -11.21
CA ASN A 33 10.75 -6.28 -11.72
C ASN A 33 9.47 -6.27 -12.55
N ILE A 34 8.56 -5.35 -12.24
CA ILE A 34 7.35 -5.11 -13.03
C ILE A 34 7.71 -4.07 -14.10
N THR A 35 7.64 -4.47 -15.37
CA THR A 35 7.90 -3.59 -16.52
C THR A 35 6.64 -3.42 -17.37
N SER A 36 6.70 -2.55 -18.37
CA SER A 36 5.61 -2.39 -19.36
C SER A 36 5.22 -3.69 -20.05
N GLU A 37 6.19 -4.61 -20.23
CA GLU A 37 5.97 -5.88 -20.92
C GLU A 37 5.34 -6.94 -19.99
N THR A 38 5.50 -6.79 -18.66
CA THR A 38 5.07 -7.81 -17.69
C THR A 38 3.92 -7.38 -16.80
N VAL A 39 3.53 -6.10 -16.82
CA VAL A 39 2.51 -5.53 -15.91
C VAL A 39 1.16 -6.24 -16.02
N GLU A 40 0.77 -6.68 -17.23
CA GLU A 40 -0.51 -7.36 -17.46
C GLU A 40 -0.63 -8.69 -16.71
N ASN A 41 0.50 -9.33 -16.35
CA ASN A 41 0.49 -10.55 -15.54
C ASN A 41 -0.01 -10.30 -14.11
N PHE A 42 0.05 -9.06 -13.63
CA PHE A 42 -0.41 -8.68 -12.30
C PHE A 42 -1.86 -8.19 -12.30
N TYR A 43 -2.47 -8.01 -13.48
CA TYR A 43 -3.89 -7.71 -13.58
C TYR A 43 -4.72 -8.92 -13.20
N SER A 44 -5.95 -8.66 -12.77
CA SER A 44 -6.93 -9.67 -12.43
C SER A 44 -8.00 -9.80 -13.49
N GLU A 45 -8.48 -11.02 -13.70
CA GLU A 45 -9.61 -11.24 -14.60
C GLU A 45 -10.88 -10.53 -14.08
N LYS A 46 -11.68 -9.95 -15.00
CA LYS A 46 -12.88 -9.17 -14.64
C LYS A 46 -13.91 -9.96 -13.83
N ASN A 47 -14.04 -11.27 -14.07
CA ASN A 47 -14.89 -12.18 -13.29
C ASN A 47 -14.40 -12.34 -11.83
N LYS A 48 -13.08 -12.48 -11.62
CA LYS A 48 -12.47 -12.57 -10.28
C LYS A 48 -12.64 -11.28 -9.51
N ILE A 49 -12.42 -10.13 -10.15
CA ILE A 49 -12.66 -8.81 -9.54
C ILE A 49 -14.13 -8.69 -9.09
N LYS A 50 -15.09 -9.00 -9.97
CA LYS A 50 -16.53 -8.96 -9.61
C LYS A 50 -16.86 -9.89 -8.44
N LYS A 51 -16.29 -11.09 -8.43
CA LYS A 51 -16.49 -12.06 -7.35
C LYS A 51 -15.87 -11.58 -6.03
N ALA A 52 -14.67 -11.00 -6.06
CA ALA A 52 -14.00 -10.40 -4.92
C ALA A 52 -14.83 -9.25 -4.33
N VAL A 53 -15.28 -8.31 -5.16
CA VAL A 53 -16.14 -7.19 -4.74
C VAL A 53 -17.42 -7.69 -4.07
N LYS A 54 -18.08 -8.71 -4.65
CA LYS A 54 -19.28 -9.30 -4.05
C LYS A 54 -18.98 -9.88 -2.66
N LYS A 55 -17.96 -10.74 -2.56
CA LYS A 55 -17.57 -11.38 -1.29
C LYS A 55 -17.16 -10.36 -0.23
N LEU A 56 -16.39 -9.34 -0.59
CA LEU A 56 -15.98 -8.27 0.33
C LEU A 56 -17.20 -7.55 0.91
N LYS A 57 -18.16 -7.15 0.06
CA LYS A 57 -19.39 -6.49 0.53
C LYS A 57 -20.25 -7.40 1.42
N GLU A 58 -20.36 -8.69 1.06
CA GLU A 58 -21.11 -9.68 1.85
C GLU A 58 -20.50 -9.91 3.24
N ASN A 59 -19.19 -9.70 3.39
CA ASN A 59 -18.47 -9.77 4.66
C ASN A 59 -18.38 -8.42 5.38
N GLY A 60 -19.15 -7.40 4.96
CA GLY A 60 -19.23 -6.12 5.67
C GLY A 60 -18.16 -5.10 5.33
N PHE A 61 -17.31 -5.34 4.32
CA PHE A 61 -16.37 -4.33 3.85
C PHE A 61 -17.06 -3.26 3.00
N GLN A 62 -16.70 -2.01 3.24
CA GLN A 62 -16.96 -0.92 2.32
C GLN A 62 -15.96 -0.99 1.17
N VAL A 63 -16.44 -1.11 -0.06
CA VAL A 63 -15.62 -1.02 -1.27
C VAL A 63 -15.56 0.43 -1.73
N LEU A 64 -14.35 1.01 -1.71
CA LEU A 64 -14.12 2.43 -2.01
C LEU A 64 -13.76 2.66 -3.48
N THR A 65 -12.88 1.82 -4.02
CA THR A 65 -12.40 1.92 -5.41
C THR A 65 -12.04 0.53 -5.91
N ILE A 66 -12.26 0.29 -7.20
CA ILE A 66 -11.98 -0.99 -7.87
C ILE A 66 -10.94 -0.72 -8.94
N GLY A 67 -9.75 -1.28 -8.78
CA GLY A 67 -8.68 -1.27 -9.78
C GLY A 67 -8.58 -2.58 -10.55
N GLU A 68 -7.62 -2.65 -11.46
CA GLU A 68 -7.34 -3.84 -12.27
C GLU A 68 -6.54 -4.90 -11.51
N THR A 69 -5.83 -4.51 -10.45
CA THR A 69 -5.00 -5.39 -9.60
C THR A 69 -5.60 -5.58 -8.21
N SER A 70 -6.17 -4.52 -7.63
CA SER A 70 -6.60 -4.49 -6.24
C SER A 70 -7.89 -3.69 -6.05
N ILE A 71 -8.51 -3.88 -4.88
CA ILE A 71 -9.74 -3.22 -4.46
C ILE A 71 -9.45 -2.49 -3.16
N SER A 72 -9.69 -1.18 -3.17
CA SER A 72 -9.57 -0.35 -1.97
C SER A 72 -10.77 -0.59 -1.07
N ILE A 73 -10.53 -0.95 0.18
CA ILE A 73 -11.55 -1.35 1.16
C ILE A 73 -11.40 -0.64 2.49
N ALA A 74 -12.51 -0.54 3.22
CA ALA A 74 -12.54 -0.07 4.60
C ALA A 74 -13.52 -0.87 5.45
N ALA A 75 -13.16 -1.15 6.70
CA ALA A 75 -14.03 -1.77 7.70
C ALA A 75 -13.47 -1.56 9.12
N PRO A 76 -14.26 -1.80 10.18
CA PRO A 76 -13.72 -1.92 11.53
C PRO A 76 -12.68 -3.06 11.64
N PRO A 77 -11.68 -2.95 12.55
CA PRO A 77 -10.68 -4.00 12.75
C PRO A 77 -11.28 -5.40 12.91
N THR A 78 -12.37 -5.54 13.67
CA THR A 78 -13.02 -6.83 13.94
C THR A 78 -13.44 -7.56 12.66
N ILE A 79 -13.86 -6.84 11.61
CA ILE A 79 -14.22 -7.45 10.32
C ILE A 79 -12.99 -8.03 9.63
N PHE A 80 -11.84 -7.36 9.69
CA PHE A 80 -10.59 -7.92 9.17
C PHE A 80 -10.18 -9.18 9.97
N GLU A 81 -10.32 -9.13 11.29
CA GLU A 81 -9.96 -10.24 12.18
C GLU A 81 -10.80 -11.50 11.93
N GLU A 82 -12.12 -11.32 11.86
CA GLU A 82 -13.09 -12.39 11.59
C GLU A 82 -12.85 -13.01 10.22
N VAL A 83 -12.74 -12.18 9.18
CA VAL A 83 -12.69 -12.66 7.80
C VAL A 83 -11.35 -13.28 7.45
N PHE A 84 -10.25 -12.68 7.91
CA PHE A 84 -8.90 -13.14 7.57
C PHE A 84 -8.27 -14.03 8.64
N HIS A 85 -9.02 -14.36 9.70
CA HIS A 85 -8.57 -15.20 10.81
C HIS A 85 -7.23 -14.73 11.38
N THR A 86 -7.16 -13.44 11.71
CA THR A 86 -5.97 -12.74 12.22
C THR A 86 -6.35 -11.82 13.37
N ASN A 87 -5.37 -11.21 14.04
CA ASN A 87 -5.59 -10.09 14.94
C ASN A 87 -4.97 -8.84 14.34
N ILE A 88 -5.68 -7.72 14.42
CA ILE A 88 -5.14 -6.42 14.05
C ILE A 88 -4.47 -5.84 15.29
N VAL A 89 -3.21 -5.45 15.14
CA VAL A 89 -2.35 -5.00 16.24
C VAL A 89 -1.60 -3.75 15.86
N THR A 90 -1.10 -3.02 16.86
CA THR A 90 -0.12 -1.97 16.64
C THR A 90 1.30 -2.51 16.83
N LYS A 91 2.22 -2.16 15.94
CA LYS A 91 3.64 -2.50 16.05
C LYS A 91 4.52 -1.27 15.88
N GLU A 92 5.67 -1.26 16.54
CA GLU A 92 6.70 -0.25 16.30
C GLU A 92 7.56 -0.64 15.11
N ARG A 93 7.83 0.33 14.23
CA ARG A 93 8.69 0.21 13.06
C ARG A 93 9.73 1.33 13.10
N GLU A 94 10.99 0.98 12.87
CA GLU A 94 12.04 1.99 12.71
C GLU A 94 11.79 2.84 11.47
N VAL A 95 11.94 4.15 11.61
CA VAL A 95 11.83 5.11 10.50
C VAL A 95 13.16 5.82 10.30
N GLN A 96 13.56 5.94 9.04
CA GLN A 96 14.77 6.66 8.65
C GLN A 96 14.39 7.94 7.91
N GLY A 97 15.23 8.97 8.01
CA GLY A 97 15.03 10.22 7.26
C GLY A 97 14.00 11.19 7.83
N ILE A 98 13.55 10.99 9.08
CA ILE A 98 12.70 11.94 9.83
C ILE A 98 13.50 12.47 11.01
N THR A 99 13.87 13.75 10.99
CA THR A 99 14.64 14.39 12.07
C THR A 99 13.91 14.26 13.40
N GLY A 100 14.59 13.71 14.41
CA GLY A 100 14.06 13.58 15.77
C GLY A 100 13.07 12.42 15.97
N LYS A 101 12.86 11.55 14.96
CA LYS A 101 11.99 10.38 15.08
C LYS A 101 12.73 9.12 14.63
N THR A 102 12.87 8.15 15.54
CA THR A 102 13.58 6.88 15.30
C THR A 102 12.63 5.71 15.06
N SER A 103 11.39 5.78 15.57
CA SER A 103 10.36 4.77 15.32
C SER A 103 8.99 5.40 15.12
N THR A 104 8.09 4.61 14.53
CA THR A 104 6.66 4.93 14.43
C THR A 104 5.82 3.70 14.72
N THR A 105 4.65 3.94 15.30
CA THR A 105 3.61 2.93 15.40
C THR A 105 2.89 2.76 14.05
N ILE A 106 2.72 1.52 13.62
CA ILE A 106 1.94 1.10 12.45
C ILE A 106 0.84 0.14 12.88
N ILE A 107 -0.19 0.00 12.05
CA ILE A 107 -1.20 -1.06 12.16
C ILE A 107 -0.69 -2.25 11.36
N ASP A 108 -0.80 -3.44 11.95
CA ASP A 108 -0.30 -4.68 11.36
C ASP A 108 -1.20 -5.86 11.71
N SER A 109 -0.90 -7.02 11.13
CA SER A 109 -1.57 -8.29 11.37
C SER A 109 -0.65 -9.29 12.09
N THR A 110 -1.26 -10.31 12.70
CA THR A 110 -0.52 -11.40 13.35
C THR A 110 -0.24 -12.59 12.44
N ASN A 111 -0.83 -12.64 11.23
CA ASN A 111 -0.78 -13.81 10.35
C ASN A 111 0.17 -13.66 9.14
N SER A 112 0.96 -12.58 9.09
CA SER A 112 1.94 -12.32 8.03
C SER A 112 3.33 -12.05 8.60
N LYS A 113 4.36 -12.41 7.83
CA LYS A 113 5.76 -12.02 8.10
C LYS A 113 6.09 -10.65 7.54
N MET A 114 5.32 -10.16 6.58
CA MET A 114 5.49 -8.85 5.97
C MET A 114 4.64 -7.83 6.72
N LEU A 115 5.29 -6.78 7.25
CA LEU A 115 4.62 -5.72 8.00
C LEU A 115 3.56 -5.04 7.13
N GLY A 116 2.38 -4.82 7.72
CA GLY A 116 1.25 -4.19 7.07
C GLY A 116 0.50 -5.10 6.09
N LEU A 117 0.95 -6.34 5.88
CA LEU A 117 0.26 -7.31 5.04
C LEU A 117 -0.57 -8.27 5.90
N ILE A 118 -1.76 -8.62 5.43
CA ILE A 118 -2.58 -9.72 5.95
C ILE A 118 -2.47 -10.88 4.95
N ASP A 119 -2.14 -12.07 5.46
CA ASP A 119 -2.18 -13.30 4.65
C ASP A 119 -3.64 -13.75 4.50
N THR A 120 -4.09 -13.97 3.26
CA THR A 120 -5.47 -14.36 2.95
C THR A 120 -5.65 -15.87 2.80
N LYS A 121 -4.57 -16.68 2.82
CA LYS A 121 -4.62 -18.11 2.47
C LYS A 121 -5.60 -18.94 3.30
N ASN A 122 -5.80 -18.57 4.56
CA ASN A 122 -6.69 -19.27 5.48
C ASN A 122 -8.06 -18.58 5.64
N SER A 123 -8.42 -17.66 4.74
CA SER A 123 -9.67 -16.88 4.81
C SER A 123 -10.76 -17.40 3.87
N ASP A 124 -12.00 -16.96 4.10
CA ASP A 124 -13.15 -17.23 3.21
C ASP A 124 -13.03 -16.54 1.83
N LEU A 125 -12.02 -15.66 1.68
CA LEU A 125 -11.69 -14.94 0.46
C LEU A 125 -10.41 -15.48 -0.21
N ALA A 126 -9.81 -16.57 0.28
CA ALA A 126 -8.57 -17.14 -0.25
C ALA A 126 -8.68 -17.53 -1.74
N ASP A 127 -9.88 -17.82 -2.25
CA ASP A 127 -10.13 -18.18 -3.64
C ASP A 127 -10.17 -16.97 -4.59
N VAL A 128 -10.23 -15.75 -4.05
CA VAL A 128 -10.31 -14.50 -4.83
C VAL A 128 -9.22 -13.50 -4.49
N LEU A 129 -8.68 -13.51 -3.28
CA LEU A 129 -7.63 -12.60 -2.82
C LEU A 129 -6.33 -13.34 -2.53
N GLU A 130 -5.23 -12.68 -2.84
CA GLU A 130 -3.85 -13.16 -2.65
C GLU A 130 -3.09 -12.38 -1.55
N GLY A 131 -3.67 -11.27 -1.05
CA GLY A 131 -3.15 -10.50 0.06
C GLY A 131 -3.98 -9.24 0.34
N VAL A 132 -3.88 -8.70 1.55
CA VAL A 132 -4.49 -7.40 1.90
C VAL A 132 -3.45 -6.52 2.58
N ALA A 133 -3.11 -5.38 1.98
CA ALA A 133 -2.14 -4.43 2.50
C ALA A 133 -2.85 -3.29 3.25
N ILE A 134 -2.57 -3.15 4.54
CA ILE A 134 -3.12 -2.11 5.41
C ILE A 134 -2.44 -0.77 5.08
N ASN A 135 -3.24 0.27 4.89
CA ASN A 135 -2.72 1.60 4.58
C ASN A 135 -2.02 2.21 5.80
N GLU A 136 -0.77 2.61 5.62
CA GLU A 136 -0.02 3.33 6.64
C GLU A 136 -0.34 4.83 6.64
N LYS A 137 -0.12 5.49 7.78
CA LYS A 137 -0.21 6.95 7.88
C LYS A 137 0.91 7.59 7.07
N ALA A 138 0.57 8.52 6.18
CA ALA A 138 1.57 9.28 5.44
C ALA A 138 2.44 10.13 6.38
N PHE A 139 3.76 10.10 6.18
CA PHE A 139 4.70 11.04 6.78
C PHE A 139 5.06 12.11 5.75
N LEU A 140 4.77 13.36 6.07
CA LEU A 140 5.21 14.48 5.26
C LEU A 140 6.70 14.72 5.56
N HIS A 141 7.55 14.51 4.56
CA HIS A 141 8.92 14.98 4.60
C HIS A 141 8.90 16.51 4.41
N SER A 142 9.04 17.26 5.50
CA SER A 142 9.47 18.65 5.39
C SER A 142 10.95 18.64 5.03
N THR A 143 11.32 19.32 3.94
CA THR A 143 12.73 19.66 3.70
C THR A 143 13.27 20.35 4.94
N SER A 144 14.42 19.91 5.44
CA SER A 144 15.14 20.68 6.46
C SER A 144 15.33 22.07 5.88
N THR A 145 14.72 23.09 6.48
CA THR A 145 15.11 24.47 6.26
C THR A 145 16.58 24.55 6.66
N SER A 146 17.47 24.50 5.67
CA SER A 146 18.88 24.77 5.86
C SER A 146 18.99 26.24 6.26
N THR A 147 18.97 26.51 7.57
CA THR A 147 19.42 27.78 8.12
C THR A 147 20.93 27.82 8.00
N THR A 148 21.42 28.16 6.80
CA THR A 148 22.62 28.98 6.62
C THR A 148 22.44 29.75 5.31
N LEU A 149 22.26 31.05 5.46
CA LEU A 149 22.45 32.04 4.41
C LEU A 149 23.88 31.91 3.87
N GLU A 150 24.07 31.29 2.70
CA GLU A 150 25.07 31.75 1.75
C GLU A 150 24.49 31.72 0.34
N ARG A 151 24.34 32.92 -0.20
CA ARG A 151 23.91 33.21 -1.56
C ARG A 151 25.05 32.84 -2.50
N LEU A 152 25.09 31.59 -2.96
CA LEU A 152 25.92 31.21 -4.10
C LEU A 152 25.15 31.51 -5.39
N GLU A 153 25.39 32.69 -5.94
CA GLU A 153 24.98 33.03 -7.31
C GLU A 153 25.63 32.04 -8.28
N THR A 154 24.85 31.06 -8.75
CA THR A 154 25.25 30.20 -9.87
C THR A 154 24.53 30.72 -11.12
N PRO A 155 25.23 31.24 -12.14
CA PRO A 155 24.59 31.68 -13.37
C PRO A 155 23.94 30.48 -14.06
N GLY A 156 22.64 30.58 -14.33
CA GLY A 156 21.90 29.55 -15.04
C GLY A 156 22.48 29.31 -16.43
N ARG A 157 22.84 28.06 -16.73
CA ARG A 157 22.97 27.59 -18.12
C ARG A 157 21.65 26.94 -18.51
N VAL A 158 20.83 27.70 -19.23
CA VAL A 158 19.72 27.18 -20.02
C VAL A 158 20.32 26.38 -21.17
N SER A 159 19.94 25.12 -21.31
CA SER A 159 20.28 24.31 -22.49
C SER A 159 19.58 24.90 -23.71
N PRO A 160 20.27 25.23 -24.82
CA PRO A 160 19.60 25.76 -26.00
C PRO A 160 19.00 24.62 -26.84
N ASP A 161 17.72 24.82 -27.17
CA ASP A 161 16.91 24.25 -28.25
C ASP A 161 16.43 22.77 -28.21
N PRO A 162 15.12 22.52 -28.48
CA PRO A 162 14.59 21.20 -28.79
C PRO A 162 14.84 20.82 -30.28
N PRO A 163 14.90 19.52 -30.62
CA PRO A 163 15.18 19.06 -31.97
C PRO A 163 14.06 19.42 -32.96
N LYS A 164 14.43 19.98 -34.13
CA LYS A 164 13.51 20.27 -35.24
C LYS A 164 13.11 18.98 -35.97
N LYS A 165 11.81 18.85 -36.28
CA LYS A 165 11.24 17.80 -37.14
C LYS A 165 11.92 17.78 -38.51
N ILE A 166 12.36 16.60 -38.93
CA ILE A 166 12.83 16.32 -40.29
C ILE A 166 11.60 15.99 -41.14
N THR A 167 11.30 16.82 -42.13
CA THR A 167 10.38 16.47 -43.22
C THR A 167 11.19 15.79 -44.31
N ILE A 168 10.86 14.52 -44.59
CA ILE A 168 11.45 13.74 -45.68
C ILE A 168 10.65 14.04 -46.95
N ILE A 169 11.35 14.42 -48.01
CA ILE A 169 10.98 14.16 -49.41
C ILE A 169 12.16 13.50 -50.10
#